data_AF-A0AA41ZA25-F1
#
_entry.id   AF-A0AA41ZA25-F1
#
_cell.length_a   1.000
_cell.length_b   1.000
_cell.length_c   1.000
_cell.angle_alpha   90.00
_cell.angle_beta   90.00
_cell.angle_gamma   90.00
#
_symmetry.space_group_name_H-M   'P 1'
#
loop_
_entity.id
_entity.type
_entity.pdbx_description
1 polymer ?
#
loop_
_entity_poly.entity_id
_entity_poly.type
_entity_poly.pdbx_seq_one_letter_code
_entity_poly.pdbx_strand_id
1 'polypeptide(L)' 'MSIQPGYDEGSSSKYRAYEIGDDGHCLAVLELTATSDKDAVHQTFRMVIGHVWELWDRERLVITLRPHLKGPGQSQGSF' A
#
# COMPACT_ATOMS: atom_id res chain seq x y z
N MET A 1 -42.22 -5.68 8.74
CA MET A 1 -40.81 -6.10 8.94
C MET A 1 -40.00 -5.69 7.72
N SER A 2 -39.04 -4.79 7.89
CA SER A 2 -38.03 -4.49 6.88
C SER A 2 -36.71 -4.32 7.61
N ILE A 3 -36.12 -5.45 7.98
CA ILE A 3 -34.70 -5.52 8.28
C ILE A 3 -33.99 -5.19 6.97
N GLN A 4 -33.62 -3.91 6.81
CA GLN A 4 -32.57 -3.54 5.87
C GLN A 4 -31.38 -4.45 6.21
N PRO A 5 -30.76 -5.14 5.24
CA PRO A 5 -29.58 -5.93 5.56
C PRO A 5 -28.54 -4.94 6.10
N GLY A 6 -28.39 -4.95 7.42
CA GLY A 6 -27.23 -4.38 8.06
C GLY A 6 -26.06 -5.09 7.43
N TYR A 7 -25.35 -4.38 6.57
CA TYR A 7 -24.02 -4.79 6.17
C TYR A 7 -23.19 -4.83 7.46
N ASP A 8 -23.15 -5.98 8.12
CA ASP A 8 -22.03 -6.39 8.95
C ASP A 8 -20.87 -6.75 8.00
N GLU A 9 -20.54 -5.83 7.08
CA GLU A 9 -19.29 -5.89 6.34
C GLU A 9 -18.24 -5.38 7.31
N GLY A 10 -17.45 -6.31 7.87
CA GLY A 10 -16.30 -5.96 8.70
C GLY A 10 -15.58 -4.74 8.11
N SER A 11 -15.59 -3.64 8.88
CA SER A 11 -15.37 -2.26 8.46
C SER A 11 -14.22 -2.10 7.45
N SER A 12 -14.54 -2.27 6.17
CA SER A 12 -13.53 -2.22 5.11
C SER A 12 -13.31 -0.76 4.76
N SER A 13 -12.12 -0.25 5.11
CA SER A 13 -11.72 1.12 4.85
C SER A 13 -11.17 1.25 3.43
N LYS A 14 -11.39 2.41 2.82
CA LYS A 14 -10.89 2.74 1.48
C LYS A 14 -9.53 3.38 1.61
N TYR A 15 -8.51 2.70 1.10
CA TYR A 15 -7.14 3.19 1.05
C TYR A 15 -6.78 3.62 -0.36
N ARG A 16 -5.82 4.54 -0.44
CA ARG A 16 -5.24 5.01 -1.69
C ARG A 16 -3.72 4.85 -1.64
N ALA A 17 -3.19 4.10 -2.59
CA ALA A 17 -1.76 3.94 -2.78
C ALA A 17 -1.32 4.81 -3.96
N TYR A 18 -0.39 5.72 -3.73
CA TYR A 18 0.17 6.60 -4.75
C TYR A 18 1.58 6.11 -5.09
N GLU A 19 1.84 5.86 -6.37
CA GLU A 19 3.19 5.62 -6.86
C GLU A 19 3.90 6.97 -7.02
N ILE A 20 5.03 7.12 -6.35
CA ILE A 20 5.82 8.34 -6.36
C ILE A 20 7.07 8.11 -7.19
N GLY A 21 7.24 8.93 -8.23
CA GLY A 21 8.42 8.97 -9.07
C GLY A 21 9.63 9.58 -8.33
N ASP A 22 10.82 9.37 -8.89
CA ASP A 22 12.06 9.92 -8.33
C ASP A 22 12.08 11.46 -8.26
N ASP A 23 11.24 12.11 -9.06
CA ASP A 23 11.04 13.57 -9.07
C ASP A 23 10.00 14.06 -8.05
N GLY A 24 9.37 13.15 -7.29
CA GLY A 24 8.37 13.46 -6.27
C GLY A 24 6.96 13.66 -6.82
N HIS A 25 6.73 13.43 -8.12
CA HIS A 25 5.40 13.45 -8.70
C HIS A 25 4.68 12.11 -8.56
N CYS A 26 3.36 12.17 -8.48
CA CYS A 26 2.50 10.99 -8.49
C CYS A 26 2.43 10.42 -9.91
N LEU A 27 2.95 9.21 -10.11
CA LEU A 27 2.94 8.49 -11.38
C LEU A 27 1.66 7.66 -11.56
N ALA A 28 1.15 7.07 -10.48
CA ALA A 28 -0.04 6.22 -10.51
C ALA A 28 -0.82 6.26 -9.19
N VAL A 29 -2.11 5.93 -9.26
CA VAL A 29 -3.02 5.80 -8.10
C VAL A 29 -3.71 4.45 -8.15
N LEU A 30 -3.67 3.74 -7.02
CA LEU A 30 -4.42 2.51 -6.76
C LEU A 30 -5.38 2.74 -5.60
N GLU A 31 -6.68 2.62 -5.88
CA GLU A 31 -7.71 2.59 -4.85
C GLU A 31 -7.96 1.13 -4.44
N LEU A 32 -7.79 0.82 -3.16
CA LEU A 32 -8.02 -0.51 -2.62
C LEU A 32 -8.90 -0.46 -1.37
N THR A 33 -9.68 -1.50 -1.16
CA THR A 33 -10.51 -1.65 0.03
C THR A 33 -9.90 -2.73 0.90
N ALA A 34 -9.64 -2.42 2.17
CA ALA A 34 -9.03 -3.37 3.11
C ALA A 34 -9.68 -3.25 4.49
N THR A 35 -9.74 -4.36 5.21
CA THR A 35 -10.34 -4.44 6.55
C THR A 35 -9.44 -3.87 7.65
N SER A 36 -8.15 -3.65 7.36
CA SER A 36 -7.17 -3.11 8.31
C SER A 36 -5.97 -2.53 7.59
N ASP A 37 -5.25 -1.62 8.25
CA ASP A 37 -4.00 -1.04 7.74
C ASP A 37 -3.01 -2.13 7.31
N LYS A 38 -2.88 -3.21 8.11
CA LYS A 38 -1.95 -4.32 7.81
C LYS A 38 -2.29 -5.03 6.51
N ASP A 39 -3.57 -5.21 6.23
CA ASP A 39 -4.05 -5.86 5.02
C ASP A 39 -3.82 -4.95 3.80
N ALA A 40 -4.13 -3.65 3.94
CA ALA A 40 -3.84 -2.64 2.92
C ALA A 40 -2.35 -2.59 2.57
N VAL A 41 -1.48 -2.67 3.59
CA VAL A 41 -0.02 -2.72 3.40
C VAL A 41 0.39 -4.00 2.69
N HIS A 42 -0.13 -5.17 3.08
CA HIS A 42 0.19 -6.43 2.42
C HIS A 42 -0.23 -6.46 0.94
N GLN A 43 -1.42 -5.92 0.62
CA GLN A 43 -1.89 -5.79 -0.75
C GLN A 43 -0.99 -4.85 -1.56
N THR A 44 -0.71 -3.66 -1.02
CA THR A 44 0.17 -2.68 -1.67
C THR A 44 1.58 -3.24 -1.87
N PHE A 45 2.15 -3.90 -0.86
CA PHE A 45 3.50 -4.47 -0.91
C PHE A 45 3.67 -5.51 -2.02
N ARG A 46 2.63 -6.30 -2.34
CA ARG A 46 2.66 -7.24 -3.48
C ARG A 46 2.73 -6.53 -4.84
N MET A 47 2.32 -5.27 -4.89
CA MET A 47 2.33 -4.44 -6.11
C MET A 47 3.60 -3.58 -6.21
N VAL A 48 4.28 -3.32 -5.09
CA VAL A 48 5.54 -2.56 -5.05
C VAL A 48 6.68 -3.37 -5.67
N ILE A 49 6.93 -3.18 -6.96
CA ILE A 49 8.17 -3.60 -7.62
C ILE A 49 8.89 -2.34 -8.12
N GLY A 50 10.07 -2.07 -7.58
CA GLY A 50 11.00 -1.07 -8.13
C GLY A 50 10.70 0.42 -7.86
N HIS A 51 9.51 0.78 -7.38
CA HIS A 51 9.10 2.18 -7.17
C HIS A 51 8.72 2.47 -5.72
N VAL A 52 8.72 3.75 -5.33
CA VAL A 52 8.23 4.21 -4.02
C VAL A 52 6.71 4.33 -4.06
N TRP A 53 6.05 3.82 -3.03
CA TRP A 53 4.60 3.88 -2.89
C TRP A 53 4.22 4.49 -1.55
N GLU A 54 3.25 5.38 -1.55
CA GLU A 54 2.68 5.96 -0.35
C GLU A 54 1.25 5.46 -0.16
N LEU A 55 0.98 4.80 0.96
CA LEU A 55 -0.34 4.32 1.32
C LEU A 55 -1.02 5.30 2.27
N TRP A 56 -2.21 5.76 1.89
CA TRP A 56 -3.01 6.73 2.61
C TRP A 56 -4.38 6.16 2.99
N ASP A 57 -4.84 6.46 4.20
CA ASP A 57 -6.23 6.33 4.64
C ASP A 57 -6.82 7.73 4.72
N ARG A 58 -7.63 8.11 3.73
CA ARG A 58 -8.18 9.47 3.57
C ARG A 58 -7.10 10.55 3.58
N GLU A 59 -6.94 11.26 4.69
CA GLU A 59 -5.99 12.36 4.92
C GLU A 59 -4.79 11.94 5.79
N ARG A 60 -4.73 10.67 6.20
CA ARG A 60 -3.67 10.10 7.03
C ARG A 60 -2.74 9.23 6.19
N LEU A 61 -1.46 9.59 6.13
CA LEU A 61 -0.42 8.71 5.61
C LEU A 61 -0.25 7.51 6.56
N VAL A 62 -0.51 6.31 6.06
CA VAL A 62 -0.38 5.05 6.81
C VAL A 62 1.07 4.58 6.79
N ILE A 63 1.68 4.49 5.61
CA ILE A 63 3.07 4.09 5.43
C ILE A 63 3.61 4.53 4.06
N THR A 64 4.92 4.78 4.00
CA THR A 64 5.67 4.89 2.75
C THR A 64 6.45 3.59 2.52
N LEU A 65 6.11 2.85 1.47
CA LEU A 65 6.79 1.66 1.00
C LEU A 65 7.87 2.08 0.01
N ARG A 66 9.14 1.93 0.40
CA ARG A 66 10.25 2.13 -0.53
C ARG A 66 10.61 0.79 -1.14
N PRO A 67 10.95 0.75 -2.43
CA PRO A 67 11.49 -0.47 -3.00
C PRO A 67 12.75 -0.78 -2.22
N HIS A 68 12.93 -2.04 -1.85
CA HIS A 68 14.23 -2.49 -1.39
C HIS A 68 15.15 -2.37 -2.61
N LEU A 69 15.74 -1.19 -2.82
CA LEU A 69 16.93 -1.06 -3.62
C LEU A 69 17.90 -2.01 -2.95
N LYS A 70 18.05 -3.21 -3.51
CA LYS A 70 19.16 -4.08 -3.23
C LYS A 70 20.37 -3.22 -3.54
N GLY A 71 20.94 -2.60 -2.50
CA GLY A 71 22.14 -1.82 -2.66
C GLY A 71 23.15 -2.68 -3.40
N PRO A 72 23.99 -2.12 -4.28
CA PRO A 72 25.13 -2.84 -4.83
C PRO A 72 26.07 -3.19 -3.66
N GLY A 73 25.80 -4.31 -2.97
CA GLY A 73 26.41 -4.61 -1.68
C GLY A 73 25.94 -5.91 -0.99
N GLN A 74 24.99 -6.66 -1.53
CA GLN A 74 24.84 -8.07 -1.19
C GLN A 74 25.79 -8.87 -2.09
N SER A 75 27.10 -8.72 -1.81
CA SER A 75 28.08 -9.73 -2.21
C SER A 75 27.69 -11.02 -1.52
N GLN A 76 27.41 -12.01 -2.35
CA GLN A 76 27.47 -13.41 -2.01
C GLN A 76 28.80 -13.66 -1.27
N GLY A 77 28.75 -13.73 0.05
CA GLY A 77 29.88 -14.14 0.87
C GLY A 77 30.00 -15.66 0.79
N SER A 78 30.76 -16.13 -0.19
CA SER A 78 31.40 -17.44 -0.13
C SER A 78 32.43 -17.44 1.01
N PHE A 79 32.31 -18.39 1.94
CA PHE A 79 33.44 -19.04 2.62
C PHE A 79 33.05 -20.47 2.95
#